data_AF-A0A395HAF9-F1
#
_entry.id   AF-A0A395HAF9-F1
#
_cell.length_a   1.000
_cell.length_b   1.000
_cell.length_c   1.000
_cell.angle_alpha   90.00
_cell.angle_beta   90.00
_cell.angle_gamma   90.00
#
_symmetry.space_group_name_H-M   'P 1'
#
loop_
_entity.id
_entity.type
_entity.pdbx_description
1 polymer ?
#
loop_
_entity_poly.entity_id
_entity_poly.type
_entity_poly.pdbx_seq_one_letter_code
_entity_poly.pdbx_strand_id
1 'polypeptide(L)'
;MTTQLRSPVGKPLTLAFIGCGNMGSSILSGLLDATRTQEGKIGHFIVSTKTASSASRLQQQYAADLFRVDIAHDSNLLAIREADIVLLACKPFLAKGILSAPGIAEALVGKLVISIMAGMTVGDIRGCIGGGDGEAGRVRIVRAMPNVAARVRRSMTIVEVPDGVGIGEEELEIVKWVFGVIGTVKILTPDLFDVGTMLVGAGMGVMTVPVEGLLDGCVVEGLRRGEALEMAAKMLEGMAALLREGKHPAVLRESISSPRGCTIQGVMTVERAGVRATFADAVIDGTRHLRGEK
;
A
#
# COMPACT_ATOMS: atom_id res chain seq x y z
N MET A 1 -29.40 -7.22 -1.13
CA MET A 1 -29.46 -6.46 -2.40
C MET A 1 -28.17 -5.66 -2.53
N THR A 2 -27.28 -6.09 -3.42
CA THR A 2 -25.96 -5.48 -3.65
C THR A 2 -26.15 -4.17 -4.41
N THR A 3 -25.95 -3.03 -3.76
CA THR A 3 -26.01 -1.71 -4.41
C THR A 3 -24.77 -1.55 -5.29
N GLN A 4 -24.88 -1.81 -6.60
CA GLN A 4 -23.78 -1.59 -7.55
C GLN A 4 -23.27 -0.14 -7.48
N LEU A 5 -21.97 0.11 -7.73
CA LEU A 5 -21.47 1.45 -8.03
C LEU A 5 -22.11 1.90 -9.35
N ARG A 6 -23.23 2.61 -9.25
CA ARG A 6 -23.89 3.18 -10.42
C ARG A 6 -23.33 4.58 -10.64
N SER A 7 -22.39 4.69 -11.57
CA SER A 7 -22.18 5.97 -12.25
C SER A 7 -23.49 6.34 -12.97
N PRO A 8 -23.91 7.62 -12.99
CA PRO A 8 -24.92 8.09 -13.92
C PRO A 8 -24.46 7.71 -15.34
N VAL A 9 -25.30 6.93 -16.05
CA VAL A 9 -25.02 6.30 -17.36
C VAL A 9 -24.00 7.07 -18.20
N GLY A 10 -22.80 6.51 -18.37
CA GLY A 10 -21.75 7.00 -19.27
C GLY A 10 -20.70 7.96 -18.68
N LYS A 11 -20.78 8.36 -17.40
CA LYS A 11 -19.76 9.24 -16.79
C LYS A 11 -18.60 8.43 -16.13
N PRO A 12 -17.34 8.85 -16.24
CA PRO A 12 -16.25 8.28 -15.45
C PRO A 12 -16.46 8.52 -13.95
N LEU A 13 -16.06 7.55 -13.12
CA LEU A 13 -16.10 7.65 -11.66
C LEU A 13 -15.12 8.71 -11.15
N THR A 14 -15.44 9.29 -10.00
CA THR A 14 -14.60 10.23 -9.26
C THR A 14 -13.99 9.55 -8.02
N LEU A 15 -12.67 9.67 -7.84
CA LEU A 15 -11.94 9.15 -6.68
C LEU A 15 -11.45 10.30 -5.78
N ALA A 16 -11.91 10.33 -4.53
CA ALA A 16 -11.41 11.27 -3.52
C ALA A 16 -10.25 10.69 -2.71
N PHE A 17 -9.22 11.49 -2.49
CA PHE A 17 -8.10 11.22 -1.58
C PHE A 17 -8.28 12.04 -0.31
N ILE A 18 -8.49 11.36 0.81
CA ILE A 18 -8.54 11.97 2.13
C ILE A 18 -7.16 11.85 2.77
N GLY A 19 -6.38 12.91 2.58
CA GLY A 19 -4.93 12.90 2.76
C GLY A 19 -4.19 12.50 1.47
N CYS A 20 -3.06 13.15 1.21
CA CYS A 20 -2.21 12.84 0.07
C CYS A 20 -0.73 13.10 0.44
N GLY A 21 -0.24 12.33 1.41
CA GLY A 21 1.19 12.26 1.73
C GLY A 21 1.95 11.39 0.73
N ASN A 22 3.14 10.90 1.08
CA ASN A 22 3.99 10.11 0.17
C ASN A 22 3.27 8.94 -0.51
N MET A 23 2.47 8.16 0.24
CA MET A 23 1.74 7.03 -0.33
C MET A 23 0.58 7.49 -1.23
N GLY A 24 -0.25 8.43 -0.75
CA GLY A 24 -1.35 9.01 -1.53
C GLY A 24 -0.86 9.63 -2.85
N SER A 25 0.27 10.36 -2.81
CA SER A 25 0.89 10.92 -4.00
C SER A 25 1.41 9.83 -4.94
N SER A 26 2.01 8.75 -4.43
CA SER A 26 2.47 7.64 -5.28
C SER A 26 1.32 6.96 -6.03
N ILE A 27 0.18 6.77 -5.34
CA ILE A 27 -1.06 6.23 -5.94
C ILE A 27 -1.62 7.22 -6.95
N LEU A 28 -1.79 8.48 -6.57
CA LEU A 28 -2.34 9.53 -7.44
C LEU A 28 -1.52 9.70 -8.71
N SER A 29 -0.19 9.82 -8.61
CA SER A 29 0.70 9.85 -9.78
C SER A 29 0.44 8.67 -10.70
N GLY A 30 0.19 7.48 -10.13
CA GLY A 30 -0.04 6.30 -10.95
C GLY A 30 -1.37 6.22 -11.64
N LEU A 31 -2.41 6.71 -11.00
CA LEU A 31 -3.71 6.82 -11.63
C LEU A 31 -3.72 7.90 -12.70
N LEU A 32 -3.07 9.05 -12.46
CA LEU A 32 -2.96 10.12 -13.45
C LEU A 32 -2.23 9.62 -14.71
N ASP A 33 -1.10 8.93 -14.57
CA ASP A 33 -0.38 8.37 -15.71
C ASP A 33 -1.20 7.31 -16.47
N ALA A 34 -1.85 6.39 -15.76
CA ALA A 34 -2.64 5.33 -16.38
C ALA A 34 -3.85 5.87 -17.13
N THR A 35 -4.49 6.90 -16.59
CA THR A 35 -5.70 7.51 -17.18
C THR A 35 -5.40 8.51 -18.30
N ARG A 36 -4.11 8.82 -18.59
CA ARG A 36 -3.72 9.59 -19.78
C ARG A 36 -3.84 8.80 -21.07
N THR A 37 -3.66 7.47 -21.01
CA THR A 37 -3.55 6.61 -22.19
C THR A 37 -4.67 5.59 -22.29
N GLN A 38 -5.43 5.37 -21.22
CA GLN A 38 -6.55 4.43 -21.17
C GLN A 38 -7.82 5.13 -20.70
N GLU A 39 -8.94 4.85 -21.38
CA GLU A 39 -10.27 5.13 -20.86
C GLU A 39 -10.53 4.22 -19.65
N GLY A 40 -10.09 4.67 -18.48
CA GLY A 40 -10.31 3.99 -17.21
C GLY A 40 -11.72 4.27 -16.67
N LYS A 41 -12.21 3.38 -15.78
CA LYS A 41 -13.48 3.61 -15.06
C LYS A 41 -13.45 4.86 -14.19
N ILE A 42 -12.27 5.31 -13.74
CA ILE A 42 -12.07 6.56 -12.99
C ILE A 42 -11.48 7.61 -13.94
N GLY A 43 -12.14 8.77 -14.04
CA GLY A 43 -11.71 9.85 -14.93
C GLY A 43 -11.41 11.17 -14.23
N HIS A 44 -11.80 11.30 -12.96
CA HIS A 44 -11.64 12.51 -12.17
C HIS A 44 -11.14 12.18 -10.75
N PHE A 45 -10.33 13.07 -10.19
CA PHE A 45 -9.72 12.91 -8.87
C PHE A 45 -9.97 14.15 -8.01
N ILE A 46 -10.20 13.96 -6.72
CA ILE A 46 -10.31 15.07 -5.76
C ILE A 46 -9.34 14.78 -4.63
N VAL A 47 -8.55 15.76 -4.21
CA VAL A 47 -7.58 15.62 -3.13
C VAL A 47 -7.89 16.64 -2.04
N SER A 48 -8.19 16.16 -0.85
CA SER A 48 -8.26 16.99 0.35
C SER A 48 -7.04 16.73 1.22
N THR A 49 -6.27 17.78 1.48
CA THR A 49 -5.13 17.76 2.40
C THR A 49 -5.45 18.48 3.71
N LYS A 50 -4.62 18.27 4.74
CA LYS A 50 -4.79 18.95 6.03
C LYS A 50 -4.40 20.44 5.98
N THR A 51 -3.41 20.83 5.17
CA THR A 51 -2.81 22.16 5.23
C THR A 51 -2.75 22.81 3.84
N ALA A 52 -2.91 24.13 3.78
CA ALA A 52 -2.77 24.91 2.56
C ALA A 52 -1.39 24.71 1.88
N SER A 53 -0.33 24.60 2.68
CA SER A 53 1.03 24.32 2.18
C SER A 53 1.13 22.96 1.47
N SER A 54 0.42 21.94 1.97
CA SER A 54 0.39 20.63 1.32
C SER A 54 -0.39 20.67 0.02
N ALA A 55 -1.55 21.35 0.00
CA ALA A 55 -2.34 21.54 -1.21
C ALA A 55 -1.53 22.27 -2.29
N SER A 56 -0.89 23.40 -1.94
CA SER A 56 -0.09 24.18 -2.88
C SER A 56 1.07 23.38 -3.49
N ARG A 57 1.78 22.59 -2.66
CA ARG A 57 2.84 21.70 -3.16
C ARG A 57 2.31 20.66 -4.15
N LEU A 58 1.15 20.05 -3.86
CA LEU A 58 0.56 19.05 -4.76
C LEU A 58 0.03 19.71 -6.05
N GLN A 59 -0.55 20.91 -5.96
CA GLN A 59 -0.97 21.68 -7.14
C GLN A 59 0.22 21.99 -8.06
N GLN A 60 1.38 22.37 -7.50
CA GLN A 60 2.61 22.53 -8.27
C GLN A 60 3.09 21.21 -8.87
N GLN A 61 3.07 20.13 -8.08
CA GLN A 61 3.51 18.81 -8.51
C GLN A 61 2.66 18.25 -9.67
N TYR A 62 1.35 18.50 -9.67
CA TYR A 62 0.38 18.00 -10.65
C TYR A 62 -0.18 19.10 -11.56
N ALA A 63 0.58 20.18 -11.78
CA ALA A 63 0.13 21.35 -12.53
C ALA A 63 -0.39 21.00 -13.94
N ALA A 64 0.22 20.00 -14.58
CA ALA A 64 -0.18 19.50 -15.90
C ALA A 64 -1.51 18.73 -15.89
N ASP A 65 -1.98 18.25 -14.74
CA ASP A 65 -3.15 17.39 -14.62
C ASP A 65 -4.33 18.09 -13.91
N LEU A 66 -4.21 19.37 -13.54
CA LEU A 66 -5.26 20.12 -12.80
C LEU A 66 -6.63 20.17 -13.49
N PHE A 67 -6.70 19.88 -14.79
CA PHE A 67 -7.97 19.74 -15.52
C PHE A 67 -8.73 18.44 -15.18
N ARG A 68 -8.11 17.53 -14.41
CA ARG A 68 -8.65 16.22 -14.02
C ARG A 68 -8.49 15.92 -12.52
N VAL A 69 -7.75 16.75 -11.80
CA VAL A 69 -7.55 16.63 -10.35
C VAL A 69 -7.79 17.96 -9.65
N ASP A 70 -8.82 17.98 -8.81
CA ASP A 70 -9.08 19.09 -7.90
C ASP A 70 -8.29 18.89 -6.62
N ILE A 71 -7.50 19.89 -6.22
CA ILE A 71 -6.63 19.80 -5.05
C ILE A 71 -6.95 20.96 -4.13
N ALA A 72 -7.41 20.65 -2.92
CA ALA A 72 -7.76 21.60 -1.89
C ALA A 72 -7.24 21.16 -0.51
N HIS A 73 -7.44 22.02 0.49
CA HIS A 73 -7.20 21.70 1.89
C HIS A 73 -8.49 21.83 2.68
N ASP A 74 -8.54 21.17 3.84
CA ASP A 74 -9.66 21.25 4.80
C ASP A 74 -11.05 21.07 4.16
N SER A 75 -11.14 20.18 3.18
CA SER A 75 -12.30 20.01 2.30
C SER A 75 -12.76 18.55 2.24
N ASN A 76 -12.50 17.79 3.32
CA ASN A 76 -12.80 16.36 3.38
C ASN A 76 -14.28 16.07 3.06
N LEU A 77 -15.20 16.83 3.66
CA LEU A 77 -16.64 16.63 3.45
C LEU A 77 -17.05 16.89 2.00
N LEU A 78 -16.54 17.96 1.39
CA LEU A 78 -16.80 18.30 -0.01
C LEU A 78 -16.27 17.19 -0.92
N ALA A 79 -15.00 16.80 -0.73
CA ALA A 79 -14.36 15.75 -1.51
C ALA A 79 -15.11 14.40 -1.42
N ILE A 80 -15.57 14.03 -0.22
CA ILE A 80 -16.35 12.79 -0.02
C ILE A 80 -17.71 12.87 -0.72
N ARG A 81 -18.42 14.01 -0.62
CA ARG A 81 -19.74 14.19 -1.25
C ARG A 81 -19.67 14.03 -2.77
N GLU A 82 -18.66 14.62 -3.39
CA GLU A 82 -18.50 14.67 -4.86
C GLU A 82 -17.88 13.40 -5.47
N ALA A 83 -17.31 12.51 -4.66
CA ALA A 83 -16.65 11.30 -5.13
C ALA A 83 -17.54 10.05 -5.09
N ASP A 84 -17.32 9.11 -6.01
CA ASP A 84 -17.97 7.78 -5.97
C ASP A 84 -17.18 6.81 -5.08
N ILE A 85 -15.86 7.02 -5.03
CA ILE A 85 -14.90 6.20 -4.28
C ILE A 85 -14.08 7.12 -3.37
N VAL A 86 -13.82 6.68 -2.15
CA VAL A 86 -13.03 7.43 -1.17
C VAL A 86 -11.81 6.61 -0.75
N LEU A 87 -10.61 7.13 -1.01
CA LEU A 87 -9.35 6.58 -0.52
C LEU A 87 -8.94 7.32 0.77
N LEU A 88 -8.98 6.61 1.90
CA LEU A 88 -8.44 7.09 3.17
C LEU A 88 -6.92 6.89 3.19
N ALA A 89 -6.20 7.96 2.87
CA ALA A 89 -4.74 8.01 2.76
C ALA A 89 -4.08 8.95 3.80
N CYS A 90 -4.81 9.22 4.88
CA CYS A 90 -4.32 9.99 6.03
C CYS A 90 -3.53 9.11 7.02
N LYS A 91 -2.94 9.73 8.03
CA LYS A 91 -2.28 8.98 9.11
C LYS A 91 -3.34 8.37 10.04
N PRO A 92 -3.16 7.13 10.55
CA PRO A 92 -4.15 6.46 11.41
C PRO A 92 -4.66 7.32 12.58
N PHE A 93 -3.77 8.04 13.27
CA PHE A 93 -4.14 8.89 14.41
C PHE A 93 -5.04 10.09 14.05
N LEU A 94 -5.14 10.46 12.76
CA LEU A 94 -6.05 11.51 12.28
C LEU A 94 -7.44 10.97 11.93
N ALA A 95 -7.58 9.66 11.75
CA ALA A 95 -8.79 9.03 11.22
C ALA A 95 -10.02 9.40 12.04
N LYS A 96 -9.93 9.32 13.38
CA LYS A 96 -11.05 9.65 14.27
C LYS A 96 -11.55 11.08 14.05
N GLY A 97 -10.65 12.07 14.06
CA GLY A 97 -11.03 13.47 13.90
C GLY A 97 -11.60 13.80 12.51
N ILE A 98 -11.21 13.05 11.48
CA ILE A 98 -11.74 13.21 10.12
C ILE A 98 -13.10 12.54 9.99
N LEU A 99 -13.20 11.27 10.38
CA LEU A 99 -14.36 10.42 10.14
C LEU A 99 -15.54 10.74 11.08
N SER A 100 -15.27 11.30 12.26
CA SER A 100 -16.31 11.75 13.19
C SER A 100 -16.77 13.18 12.95
N ALA A 101 -16.28 13.86 11.90
CA ALA A 101 -16.68 15.23 11.62
C ALA A 101 -18.13 15.26 11.08
N PRO A 102 -18.91 16.33 11.39
CA PRO A 102 -20.32 16.40 10.99
C PRO A 102 -20.53 16.22 9.48
N GLY A 103 -21.51 15.40 9.10
CA GLY A 103 -21.88 15.16 7.70
C GLY A 103 -21.04 14.10 6.97
N ILE A 104 -19.95 13.62 7.57
CA ILE A 104 -19.05 12.63 6.94
C ILE A 104 -19.70 11.25 6.87
N ALA A 105 -20.35 10.82 7.95
CA ALA A 105 -21.01 9.51 8.00
C ALA A 105 -22.08 9.39 6.91
N GLU A 106 -22.95 10.40 6.83
CA GLU A 106 -24.01 10.52 5.84
C GLU A 106 -23.44 10.53 4.43
N ALA A 107 -22.36 11.30 4.22
CA ALA A 107 -21.71 11.42 2.92
C ALA A 107 -21.01 10.13 2.48
N LEU A 108 -20.61 9.23 3.39
CA LEU A 108 -19.96 7.96 3.03
C LEU A 108 -20.96 6.85 2.67
N VAL A 109 -22.24 7.00 3.02
CA VAL A 109 -23.26 5.98 2.76
C VAL A 109 -23.32 5.61 1.29
N GLY A 110 -23.24 4.31 0.99
CA GLY A 110 -23.33 3.80 -0.38
C GLY A 110 -22.10 4.04 -1.24
N LYS A 111 -21.01 4.61 -0.71
CA LYS A 111 -19.73 4.75 -1.43
C LYS A 111 -18.82 3.55 -1.17
N LEU A 112 -17.82 3.36 -2.04
CA LEU A 112 -16.70 2.45 -1.78
C LEU A 112 -15.60 3.21 -1.06
N VAL A 113 -15.26 2.76 0.14
CA VAL A 113 -14.18 3.33 0.96
C VAL A 113 -13.01 2.39 0.95
N ILE A 114 -11.87 2.84 0.42
CA ILE A 114 -10.61 2.11 0.41
C ILE A 114 -9.72 2.74 1.50
N SER A 115 -9.27 1.96 2.46
CA SER A 115 -8.35 2.42 3.49
C SER A 115 -6.95 1.87 3.27
N ILE A 116 -5.96 2.77 3.24
CA ILE A 116 -4.54 2.42 3.25
C ILE A 116 -3.85 2.73 4.58
N MET A 117 -4.64 2.91 5.64
CA MET A 117 -4.14 3.24 6.97
C MET A 117 -3.60 2.00 7.67
N ALA A 118 -2.30 2.02 7.99
CA ALA A 118 -1.65 0.93 8.72
C ALA A 118 -2.23 0.76 10.12
N GLY A 119 -2.45 -0.51 10.52
CA GLY A 119 -2.91 -0.87 11.87
C GLY A 119 -4.37 -0.52 12.18
N MET A 120 -5.18 -0.11 11.18
CA MET A 120 -6.62 0.10 11.39
C MET A 120 -7.42 -1.01 10.73
N THR A 121 -8.24 -1.70 11.51
CA THR A 121 -9.21 -2.70 11.03
C THR A 121 -10.44 -2.02 10.42
N VAL A 122 -11.27 -2.79 9.71
CA VAL A 122 -12.59 -2.29 9.26
C VAL A 122 -13.45 -1.87 10.45
N GLY A 123 -13.36 -2.60 11.57
CA GLY A 123 -14.05 -2.26 12.81
C GLY A 123 -13.64 -0.90 13.37
N ASP A 124 -12.33 -0.61 13.41
CA ASP A 124 -11.82 0.68 13.89
C ASP A 124 -12.31 1.85 13.04
N ILE A 125 -12.32 1.67 11.72
CA ILE A 125 -12.79 2.68 10.77
C ILE A 125 -14.29 2.94 10.97
N ARG A 126 -15.10 1.88 11.10
CA ARG A 126 -16.54 2.01 11.41
C ARG A 126 -16.77 2.70 12.76
N GLY A 127 -15.96 2.36 13.76
CA GLY A 127 -15.97 3.02 15.07
C GLY A 127 -15.71 4.52 14.97
N CYS A 128 -14.81 4.95 14.08
CA CYS A 128 -14.53 6.37 13.84
C CYS A 128 -15.66 7.12 13.12
N ILE A 129 -16.44 6.44 12.27
CA ILE A 129 -17.55 7.06 11.50
C ILE A 129 -18.75 7.38 12.40
N GLY A 130 -18.99 6.61 13.46
CA GLY A 130 -20.14 6.85 14.34
C GLY A 130 -20.59 5.69 15.22
N GLY A 131 -19.78 4.61 15.35
CA GLY A 131 -19.95 3.59 16.39
C GLY A 131 -21.36 3.01 16.55
N GLY A 132 -21.93 2.41 15.50
CA GLY A 132 -23.20 1.67 15.60
C GLY A 132 -23.75 1.16 14.26
N ASP A 133 -24.78 0.31 14.30
CA ASP A 133 -25.46 -0.35 13.16
C ASP A 133 -26.24 0.61 12.22
N GLY A 134 -26.03 1.92 12.35
CA GLY A 134 -26.62 2.97 11.51
C GLY A 134 -25.90 3.13 10.17
N GLU A 135 -25.58 4.37 9.81
CA GLU A 135 -24.92 4.71 8.54
C GLU A 135 -23.57 4.02 8.35
N ALA A 136 -22.80 3.83 9.43
CA ALA A 136 -21.52 3.12 9.41
C ALA A 136 -21.64 1.65 8.94
N GLY A 137 -22.76 0.98 9.21
CA GLY A 137 -23.05 -0.36 8.72
C GLY A 137 -23.32 -0.43 7.22
N ARG A 138 -23.64 0.72 6.60
CA ARG A 138 -23.93 0.86 5.16
C ARG A 138 -22.72 1.34 4.35
N VAL A 139 -21.60 1.62 5.01
CA VAL A 139 -20.35 1.97 4.34
C VAL A 139 -19.61 0.70 3.95
N ARG A 140 -19.26 0.60 2.67
CA ARG A 140 -18.49 -0.52 2.11
C ARG A 140 -17.00 -0.18 2.24
N ILE A 141 -16.28 -0.93 3.05
CA ILE A 141 -14.89 -0.64 3.40
C ILE A 141 -13.99 -1.78 2.93
N VAL A 142 -12.96 -1.44 2.17
CA VAL A 142 -11.86 -2.32 1.78
C VAL A 142 -10.60 -1.82 2.47
N ARG A 143 -9.81 -2.73 3.06
CA ARG A 143 -8.45 -2.41 3.47
C ARG A 143 -7.49 -2.79 2.34
N ALA A 144 -6.56 -1.91 2.04
CA ALA A 144 -5.48 -2.18 1.12
C ALA A 144 -4.17 -1.74 1.75
N MET A 145 -3.11 -2.52 1.62
CA MET A 145 -1.80 -2.15 2.14
C MET A 145 -0.78 -2.19 1.00
N PRO A 146 -0.58 -1.06 0.29
CA PRO A 146 0.55 -0.90 -0.61
C PRO A 146 1.84 -0.71 0.20
N ASN A 147 2.97 -0.69 -0.51
CA ASN A 147 4.28 -0.42 0.09
C ASN A 147 5.02 0.71 -0.62
N VAL A 148 6.15 1.14 -0.06
CA VAL A 148 6.89 2.32 -0.53
C VAL A 148 7.45 2.20 -1.95
N ALA A 149 7.49 0.99 -2.52
CA ALA A 149 7.85 0.79 -3.92
C ALA A 149 6.76 1.26 -4.91
N ALA A 150 5.60 1.69 -4.43
CA ALA A 150 4.58 2.38 -5.22
C ALA A 150 5.14 3.58 -5.99
N ARG A 151 6.10 4.31 -5.40
CA ARG A 151 6.76 5.46 -6.04
C ARG A 151 7.49 5.11 -7.35
N VAL A 152 7.89 3.86 -7.52
CA VAL A 152 8.56 3.31 -8.72
C VAL A 152 7.73 2.23 -9.41
N ARG A 153 6.43 2.15 -9.12
CA ARG A 153 5.48 1.21 -9.75
C ARG A 153 5.83 -0.26 -9.60
N ARG A 154 6.48 -0.60 -8.49
CA ARG A 154 6.87 -1.97 -8.13
C ARG A 154 6.28 -2.37 -6.77
N SER A 155 5.12 -1.83 -6.42
CA SER A 155 4.47 -2.17 -5.16
C SER A 155 3.93 -3.59 -5.16
N MET A 156 3.88 -4.21 -3.98
CA MET A 156 2.96 -5.29 -3.71
C MET A 156 1.87 -4.72 -2.81
N THR A 157 0.63 -4.72 -3.29
CA THR A 157 -0.52 -4.30 -2.50
C THR A 157 -1.30 -5.53 -2.08
N ILE A 158 -1.43 -5.75 -0.78
CA ILE A 158 -2.40 -6.73 -0.27
C ILE A 158 -3.76 -6.05 -0.07
N VAL A 159 -4.84 -6.77 -0.34
CA VAL A 159 -6.20 -6.27 -0.19
C VAL A 159 -6.98 -7.23 0.68
N GLU A 160 -7.59 -6.72 1.75
CA GLU A 160 -8.53 -7.46 2.57
C GLU A 160 -9.92 -7.35 1.94
N VAL A 161 -10.53 -8.49 1.67
CA VAL A 161 -11.96 -8.57 1.38
C VAL A 161 -12.61 -9.24 2.59
N PRO A 162 -13.36 -8.52 3.42
CA PRO A 162 -14.00 -9.11 4.60
C PRO A 162 -15.09 -10.11 4.19
N ASP A 163 -15.18 -11.23 4.92
CA ASP A 163 -16.25 -12.21 4.74
C ASP A 163 -17.63 -11.58 5.00
N GLY A 164 -18.61 -11.87 4.13
CA GLY A 164 -19.99 -11.42 4.30
C GLY A 164 -20.27 -9.94 4.03
N VAL A 165 -19.25 -9.12 3.73
CA VAL A 165 -19.46 -7.77 3.22
C VAL A 165 -19.72 -7.87 1.73
N GLY A 166 -20.86 -7.33 1.27
CA GLY A 166 -21.29 -7.36 -0.13
C GLY A 166 -20.47 -6.46 -1.05
N ILE A 167 -19.14 -6.62 -1.07
CA ILE A 167 -18.26 -6.02 -2.07
C ILE A 167 -18.46 -6.81 -3.35
N GLY A 168 -19.07 -6.16 -4.34
CA GLY A 168 -19.33 -6.76 -5.63
C GLY A 168 -18.03 -6.99 -6.41
N GLU A 169 -18.10 -7.87 -7.41
CA GLU A 169 -16.99 -8.13 -8.32
C GLU A 169 -16.47 -6.85 -8.98
N GLU A 170 -17.38 -5.95 -9.38
CA GLU A 170 -17.02 -4.66 -9.96
C GLU A 170 -16.18 -3.76 -9.02
N GLU A 171 -16.51 -3.73 -7.73
CA GLU A 171 -15.75 -2.96 -6.74
C GLU A 171 -14.36 -3.53 -6.56
N LEU A 172 -14.26 -4.85 -6.50
CA LEU A 172 -12.99 -5.53 -6.39
C LEU A 172 -12.10 -5.29 -7.61
N GLU A 173 -12.68 -5.26 -8.82
CA GLU A 173 -11.95 -4.91 -10.04
C GLU A 173 -11.49 -3.46 -10.04
N ILE A 174 -12.28 -2.52 -9.51
CA ILE A 174 -11.85 -1.13 -9.31
C ILE A 174 -10.65 -1.08 -8.35
N VAL A 175 -10.71 -1.76 -7.20
CA VAL A 175 -9.60 -1.81 -6.24
C VAL A 175 -8.35 -2.41 -6.87
N LYS A 176 -8.48 -3.55 -7.57
CA LYS A 176 -7.38 -4.19 -8.29
C LYS A 176 -6.76 -3.26 -9.32
N TRP A 177 -7.57 -2.54 -10.08
CA TRP A 177 -7.08 -1.56 -11.05
C TRP A 177 -6.34 -0.41 -10.36
N VAL A 178 -6.92 0.18 -9.31
CA VAL A 178 -6.33 1.30 -8.56
C VAL A 178 -4.93 0.98 -8.05
N PHE A 179 -4.72 -0.24 -7.56
CA PHE A 179 -3.41 -0.66 -7.04
C PHE A 179 -2.54 -1.36 -8.09
N GLY A 180 -3.13 -1.87 -9.16
CA GLY A 180 -2.41 -2.48 -10.29
C GLY A 180 -1.58 -1.48 -11.08
N VAL A 181 -1.99 -0.20 -11.13
CA VAL A 181 -1.20 0.86 -11.81
C VAL A 181 0.08 1.24 -11.06
N ILE A 182 0.21 0.81 -9.80
CA ILE A 182 1.41 1.03 -8.97
C ILE A 182 2.16 -0.26 -8.61
N GLY A 183 1.71 -1.41 -9.12
CA GLY A 183 2.35 -2.69 -8.84
C GLY A 183 1.43 -3.88 -9.02
N THR A 184 1.58 -4.89 -8.16
CA THR A 184 0.78 -6.12 -8.18
C THR A 184 -0.15 -6.18 -6.98
N VAL A 185 -1.31 -6.80 -7.15
CA VAL A 185 -2.33 -6.93 -6.11
C VAL A 185 -2.49 -8.38 -5.69
N LYS A 186 -2.57 -8.63 -4.37
CA LYS A 186 -2.89 -9.94 -3.79
C LYS A 186 -4.08 -9.81 -2.84
N ILE A 187 -5.11 -10.61 -3.05
CA ILE A 187 -6.25 -10.69 -2.12
C ILE A 187 -5.89 -11.64 -0.98
N LEU A 188 -6.12 -11.20 0.25
CA LEU A 188 -5.92 -11.97 1.48
C LEU A 188 -7.21 -12.01 2.29
N THR A 189 -7.38 -13.09 3.04
CA THR A 189 -8.40 -13.20 4.07
C THR A 189 -8.04 -12.31 5.27
N PRO A 190 -9.02 -11.89 6.10
CA PRO A 190 -8.76 -11.00 7.24
C PRO A 190 -7.70 -11.52 8.22
N ASP A 191 -7.65 -12.83 8.48
CA ASP A 191 -6.68 -13.47 9.39
C ASP A 191 -5.22 -13.39 8.89
N LEU A 192 -5.04 -13.28 7.57
CA LEU A 192 -3.73 -13.17 6.92
C LEU A 192 -3.31 -11.72 6.64
N PHE A 193 -4.18 -10.73 6.85
CA PHE A 193 -3.90 -9.36 6.43
C PHE A 193 -2.73 -8.72 7.22
N ASP A 194 -2.62 -8.99 8.51
CA ASP A 194 -1.56 -8.40 9.34
C ASP A 194 -0.19 -9.02 9.04
N VAL A 195 -0.11 -10.35 8.86
CA VAL A 195 1.15 -10.99 8.43
C VAL A 195 1.52 -10.58 7.01
N GLY A 196 0.54 -10.38 6.13
CA GLY A 196 0.75 -9.81 4.81
C GLY A 196 1.29 -8.38 4.91
N THR A 197 0.73 -7.54 5.79
CA THR A 197 1.19 -6.17 6.04
C THR A 197 2.63 -6.16 6.55
N MET A 198 2.95 -7.06 7.49
CA MET A 198 4.30 -7.25 7.98
C MET A 198 5.25 -7.64 6.85
N LEU A 199 4.87 -8.58 5.98
CA LEU A 199 5.71 -9.04 4.88
C LEU A 199 5.93 -7.97 3.80
N VAL A 200 4.86 -7.37 3.27
CA VAL A 200 4.95 -6.49 2.09
C VAL A 200 5.30 -5.05 2.43
N GLY A 201 4.92 -4.60 3.63
CA GLY A 201 5.15 -3.23 4.11
C GLY A 201 6.39 -3.16 4.99
N ALA A 202 6.25 -3.55 6.26
CA ALA A 202 7.31 -3.41 7.27
C ALA A 202 8.55 -4.26 6.98
N GLY A 203 8.39 -5.39 6.28
CA GLY A 203 9.47 -6.28 5.86
C GLY A 203 10.49 -5.60 4.97
N MET A 204 10.09 -4.57 4.20
CA MET A 204 11.06 -3.75 3.46
C MET A 204 12.05 -3.05 4.40
N GLY A 205 11.59 -2.61 5.58
CA GLY A 205 12.43 -2.03 6.62
C GLY A 205 13.33 -3.08 7.29
N VAL A 206 12.80 -4.26 7.59
CA VAL A 206 13.62 -5.37 8.12
C VAL A 206 14.74 -5.75 7.14
N MET A 207 14.47 -5.71 5.84
CA MET A 207 15.46 -5.99 4.79
C MET A 207 16.51 -4.90 4.59
N THR A 208 16.38 -3.71 5.18
CA THR A 208 17.46 -2.71 5.10
C THR A 208 18.68 -3.13 5.93
N VAL A 209 18.48 -3.81 7.05
CA VAL A 209 19.54 -4.27 7.94
C VAL A 209 20.55 -5.20 7.24
N PRO A 210 20.15 -6.32 6.60
CA PRO A 210 21.11 -7.16 5.89
C PRO A 210 21.74 -6.43 4.68
N VAL A 211 21.01 -5.52 4.03
CA VAL A 211 21.56 -4.73 2.92
C VAL A 211 22.66 -3.81 3.42
N GLU A 212 22.45 -3.08 4.51
CA GLU A 212 23.51 -2.25 5.12
C GLU A 212 24.72 -3.08 5.52
N GLY A 213 24.51 -4.25 6.14
CA GLY A 213 25.60 -5.17 6.49
C GLY A 213 26.40 -5.67 5.27
N LEU A 214 25.74 -5.96 4.14
CA LEU A 214 26.42 -6.30 2.88
C LEU A 214 27.29 -5.14 2.41
N LEU A 215 26.76 -3.91 2.44
CA LEU A 215 27.51 -2.72 2.03
C LEU A 215 28.70 -2.45 2.95
N ASP A 216 28.56 -2.66 4.26
CA ASP A 216 29.67 -2.52 5.22
C ASP A 216 30.78 -3.52 4.91
N GLY A 217 30.42 -4.78 4.65
CA GLY A 217 31.38 -5.80 4.22
C GLY A 217 32.11 -5.42 2.93
N CYS A 218 31.40 -4.91 1.93
CA CYS A 218 32.01 -4.41 0.69
C CYS A 218 33.00 -3.27 0.93
N VAL A 219 32.68 -2.34 1.84
CA VAL A 219 33.57 -1.23 2.18
C VAL A 219 34.85 -1.72 2.88
N VAL A 220 34.74 -2.70 3.77
CA VAL A 220 35.90 -3.34 4.40
C VAL A 220 36.83 -3.97 3.35
N GLU A 221 36.26 -4.61 2.32
CA GLU A 221 37.01 -5.22 1.21
C GLU A 221 37.46 -4.22 0.13
N GLY A 222 37.22 -2.92 0.34
CA GLY A 222 37.77 -1.83 -0.49
C GLY A 222 36.85 -1.26 -1.57
N LEU A 223 35.59 -1.68 -1.65
CA LEU A 223 34.61 -1.05 -2.54
C LEU A 223 34.10 0.28 -1.99
N ARG A 224 33.89 1.26 -2.87
CA ARG A 224 33.20 2.50 -2.47
C ARG A 224 31.74 2.20 -2.19
N ARG A 225 31.20 2.80 -1.12
CA ARG A 225 29.81 2.60 -0.67
C ARG A 225 28.78 2.77 -1.79
N GLY A 226 28.91 3.82 -2.61
CA GLY A 226 27.96 4.10 -3.69
C GLY A 226 27.93 3.02 -4.77
N GLU A 227 29.12 2.52 -5.13
CA GLU A 227 29.27 1.42 -6.11
C GLU A 227 28.71 0.11 -5.56
N ALA A 228 29.00 -0.20 -4.29
CA ALA A 228 28.43 -1.36 -3.60
C ALA A 228 26.90 -1.31 -3.56
N LEU A 229 26.31 -0.12 -3.32
CA LEU A 229 24.85 0.06 -3.30
C LEU A 229 24.23 -0.20 -4.67
N GLU A 230 24.84 0.31 -5.74
CA GLU A 230 24.38 0.08 -7.11
C GLU A 230 24.39 -1.42 -7.46
N MET A 231 25.52 -2.09 -7.18
CA MET A 231 25.67 -3.53 -7.44
C MET A 231 24.70 -4.36 -6.59
N ALA A 232 24.54 -4.05 -5.30
CA ALA A 232 23.60 -4.73 -4.42
C ALA A 232 22.14 -4.57 -4.87
N ALA A 233 21.75 -3.36 -5.30
CA ALA A 233 20.42 -3.11 -5.83
C ALA A 233 20.14 -3.97 -7.08
N LYS A 234 21.11 -4.06 -8.00
CA LYS A 234 20.98 -4.90 -9.19
C LYS A 234 20.93 -6.39 -8.86
N MET A 235 21.76 -6.84 -7.93
CA MET A 235 21.74 -8.22 -7.43
C MET A 235 20.39 -8.59 -6.82
N LEU A 236 19.79 -7.71 -6.00
CA LEU A 236 18.47 -7.92 -5.41
C LEU A 236 17.35 -7.98 -6.45
N GLU A 237 17.41 -7.13 -7.49
CA GLU A 237 16.48 -7.20 -8.62
C GLU A 237 16.55 -8.57 -9.33
N GLY A 238 17.76 -9.08 -9.58
CA GLY A 238 17.97 -10.40 -10.17
C GLY A 238 17.47 -11.53 -9.27
N MET A 239 17.78 -11.48 -7.97
CA MET A 239 17.28 -12.46 -6.98
C MET A 239 15.75 -12.49 -6.96
N ALA A 240 15.10 -11.32 -6.94
CA ALA A 240 13.64 -11.24 -6.98
C ALA A 240 13.07 -11.83 -8.27
N ALA A 241 13.74 -11.67 -9.42
CA ALA A 241 13.33 -12.28 -10.68
C ALA A 241 13.42 -13.82 -10.62
N LEU A 242 14.52 -14.37 -10.09
CA LEU A 242 14.71 -15.82 -9.97
C LEU A 242 13.73 -16.46 -8.97
N LEU A 243 13.44 -15.79 -7.86
CA LEU A 243 12.44 -16.27 -6.88
C LEU A 243 11.04 -16.40 -7.50
N ARG A 244 10.70 -15.55 -8.48
CA ARG A 244 9.41 -15.62 -9.19
C ARG A 244 9.29 -16.80 -10.14
N GLU A 245 10.37 -17.53 -10.44
CA GLU A 245 10.28 -18.81 -11.14
C GLU A 245 9.60 -19.91 -10.30
N GLY A 246 9.39 -19.68 -9.00
CA GLY A 246 8.63 -20.58 -8.13
C GLY A 246 9.43 -21.76 -7.57
N LYS A 247 10.75 -21.83 -7.82
CA LYS A 247 11.62 -22.83 -7.22
C LYS A 247 11.85 -22.53 -5.74
N HIS A 248 11.95 -23.57 -4.92
CA HIS A 248 12.27 -23.42 -3.51
C HIS A 248 13.63 -22.70 -3.31
N PRO A 249 13.77 -21.71 -2.40
CA PRO A 249 15.00 -20.93 -2.26
C PRO A 249 16.26 -21.75 -1.96
N ALA A 250 16.12 -22.94 -1.36
CA ALA A 250 17.24 -23.86 -1.15
C ALA A 250 17.83 -24.39 -2.48
N VAL A 251 17.00 -24.61 -3.50
CA VAL A 251 17.46 -25.03 -4.83
C VAL A 251 18.28 -23.93 -5.49
N LEU A 252 17.82 -22.68 -5.38
CA LEU A 252 18.57 -21.53 -5.91
C LEU A 252 19.92 -21.39 -5.20
N ARG A 253 19.94 -21.48 -3.86
CA ARG A 253 21.19 -21.43 -3.07
C ARG A 253 22.17 -22.53 -3.48
N GLU A 254 21.69 -23.76 -3.67
CA GLU A 254 22.51 -24.88 -4.13
C GLU A 254 23.11 -24.62 -5.51
N SER A 255 22.29 -24.13 -6.46
CA SER A 255 22.75 -23.87 -7.84
C SER A 255 23.83 -22.80 -7.97
N ILE A 256 23.98 -21.92 -6.97
CA ILE A 256 24.98 -20.84 -6.94
C ILE A 256 26.21 -21.24 -6.10
N SER A 257 26.13 -22.34 -5.34
CA SER A 257 27.15 -22.75 -4.38
C SER A 257 28.09 -23.80 -4.98
N SER A 258 29.23 -23.36 -5.49
CA SER A 258 30.27 -24.29 -5.96
C SER A 258 31.03 -24.95 -4.79
N PRO A 259 31.53 -26.20 -4.94
CA PRO A 259 32.39 -26.83 -3.95
C PRO A 259 33.59 -25.95 -3.60
N ARG A 260 33.83 -25.72 -2.30
CA ARG A 260 34.88 -24.82 -1.76
C ARG A 260 34.76 -23.35 -2.21
N GLY A 261 33.65 -22.94 -2.81
CA GLY A 261 33.43 -21.58 -3.30
C GLY A 261 33.16 -20.56 -2.20
N CYS A 262 33.28 -19.28 -2.53
CA CYS A 262 32.99 -18.18 -1.60
C CYS A 262 31.53 -18.16 -1.14
N THR A 263 30.58 -18.53 -2.01
CA THR A 263 29.14 -18.58 -1.68
C THR A 263 28.86 -19.46 -0.48
N ILE A 264 29.35 -20.71 -0.50
CA ILE A 264 29.07 -21.66 0.60
C ILE A 264 29.77 -21.24 1.91
N GLN A 265 30.96 -20.65 1.83
CA GLN A 265 31.64 -20.10 3.01
C GLN A 265 30.85 -18.95 3.63
N GLY A 266 30.34 -18.02 2.81
CA GLY A 266 29.49 -16.92 3.26
C GLY A 266 28.18 -17.41 3.87
N VAL A 267 27.51 -18.38 3.23
CA VAL A 267 26.31 -19.03 3.76
C VAL A 267 26.58 -19.65 5.13
N MET A 268 27.68 -20.39 5.30
CA MET A 268 28.03 -21.00 6.60
C MET A 268 28.20 -19.97 7.71
N THR A 269 28.75 -18.79 7.43
CA THR A 269 28.84 -17.69 8.40
C THR A 269 27.46 -17.19 8.83
N VAL A 270 26.56 -16.98 7.86
CA VAL A 270 25.18 -16.53 8.11
C VAL A 270 24.38 -17.58 8.90
N GLU A 271 24.56 -18.88 8.59
CA GLU A 271 23.89 -19.97 9.32
C GLU A 271 24.39 -20.08 10.77
N ARG A 272 25.70 -19.95 11.01
CA ARG A 272 26.26 -19.94 12.39
C ARG A 272 25.71 -18.80 13.24
N ALA A 273 25.37 -17.68 12.63
CA ALA A 273 24.76 -16.54 13.29
C ALA A 273 23.25 -16.71 13.52
N GLY A 274 22.63 -17.82 13.10
CA GLY A 274 21.21 -18.09 13.35
C GLY A 274 20.25 -17.19 12.57
N VAL A 275 20.71 -16.56 11.49
CA VAL A 275 20.00 -15.46 10.81
C VAL A 275 18.60 -15.85 10.34
N ARG A 276 18.37 -17.10 9.93
CA ARG A 276 17.02 -17.57 9.55
C ARG A 276 16.00 -17.43 10.68
N ALA A 277 16.39 -17.83 11.89
CA ALA A 277 15.54 -17.70 13.06
C ALA A 277 15.27 -16.23 13.36
N THR A 278 16.30 -15.38 13.30
CA THR A 278 16.15 -13.93 13.53
C THR A 278 15.15 -13.27 12.58
N PHE A 279 15.19 -13.57 11.28
CA PHE A 279 14.20 -13.03 10.33
C PHE A 279 12.80 -13.62 10.55
N ALA A 280 12.69 -14.90 10.93
CA ALA A 280 11.40 -15.50 11.26
C ALA A 280 10.77 -14.83 12.48
N ASP A 281 11.55 -14.65 13.55
CA ASP A 281 11.12 -13.98 14.78
C ASP A 281 10.73 -12.53 14.51
N ALA A 282 11.51 -11.80 13.69
CA ALA A 282 11.18 -10.43 13.30
C ALA A 282 9.80 -10.32 12.61
N VAL A 283 9.44 -11.30 11.76
CA VAL A 283 8.12 -11.36 11.12
C VAL A 283 7.04 -11.73 12.14
N ILE A 284 7.30 -12.72 13.00
CA ILE A 284 6.34 -13.17 14.02
C ILE A 284 6.03 -12.03 15.00
N ASP A 285 7.04 -11.44 15.60
CA ASP A 285 6.90 -10.38 16.61
C ASP A 285 6.36 -9.08 16.00
N GLY A 286 6.78 -8.74 14.78
CA GLY A 286 6.19 -7.62 14.04
C GLY A 286 4.71 -7.83 13.74
N THR A 287 4.30 -9.07 13.41
CA THR A 287 2.89 -9.42 13.21
C THR A 287 2.09 -9.33 14.51
N ARG A 288 2.65 -9.82 15.64
CA ARG A 288 2.04 -9.68 16.98
C ARG A 288 1.81 -8.21 17.33
N HIS A 289 2.82 -7.36 17.07
CA HIS A 289 2.71 -5.92 17.31
C HIS A 289 1.58 -5.27 16.50
N LEU A 290 1.42 -5.64 15.22
CA LEU A 290 0.30 -5.15 14.38
C LEU A 290 -1.08 -5.53 14.93
N ARG A 291 -1.17 -6.69 15.61
CA ARG A 291 -2.39 -7.17 16.27
C ARG A 291 -2.62 -6.54 17.65
N GLY A 292 -1.67 -5.74 18.14
CA GLY A 292 -1.70 -5.22 19.52
C GLY A 292 -1.43 -6.29 20.58
N GLU A 293 -0.90 -7.45 20.19
CA GLU A 293 -0.43 -8.49 21.10
C GLU A 293 0.91 -8.02 21.71
N LYS A 294 1.03 -8.09 23.05
CA LYS A 294 2.26 -7.76 23.77
C LYS A 294 3.16 -8.97 23.93
#